data_AF-A0A8T4LNL2-F1
#
_entry.id   AF-A0A8T4LNL2-F1
#
_cell.length_a   1.000
_cell.length_b   1.000
_cell.length_c   1.000
_cell.angle_alpha   90.00
_cell.angle_beta   90.00
_cell.angle_gamma   90.00
#
_symmetry.space_group_name_H-M   'P 1'
#
loop_
_entity.id
_entity.type
_entity.pdbx_description
1 polymer ?
#
loop_
_entity_poly.entity_id
_entity_poly.type
_entity_poly.pdbx_seq_one_letter_code
_entity_poly.pdbx_strand_id
1 'polypeptide(L)'
;MSKFYGIFTAIMAILVFLIFYTPYLALAGNAFADWLYNPGFSWACHQKISRSLCMFKDSNGNYFIADCIKQTSSYVQNDNRIIRTTNERGEVGYKMPVCSRDIAIYGAMLIAAVIYPFMRKLDDKNVPPSMYLLLALVPIGLDGGLQLLSELGIQMFGAYESTNLIRMVTGAIAGFELPFYIFPLWNYYRTKKKDKKKN
;
A
#
# COMPACT_ATOMS: atom_id res chain seq x y z
N MET A 1 15.65 21.07 8.33
CA MET A 1 14.97 19.95 7.64
C MET A 1 14.40 20.43 6.32
N SER A 2 14.51 19.63 5.25
CA SER A 2 13.79 19.87 4.00
C SER A 2 12.27 19.91 4.31
N LYS A 3 11.61 21.07 4.15
CA LYS A 3 10.13 21.18 4.36
C LYS A 3 9.37 20.08 3.61
N PHE A 4 9.86 19.70 2.43
CA PHE A 4 9.30 18.63 1.61
C PHE A 4 9.37 17.25 2.29
N TYR A 5 10.52 16.89 2.87
CA TYR A 5 10.68 15.64 3.63
C TYR A 5 9.65 15.53 4.76
N GLY A 6 9.49 16.61 5.55
CA GLY A 6 8.54 16.63 6.66
C GLY A 6 7.09 16.46 6.20
N ILE A 7 6.71 17.19 5.14
CA ILE A 7 5.36 17.08 4.54
C ILE A 7 5.12 15.67 4.01
N PHE A 8 6.06 15.11 3.24
CA PHE A 8 5.94 13.77 2.67
C PHE A 8 5.76 12.72 3.77
N THR A 9 6.62 12.75 4.79
CA THR A 9 6.58 11.79 5.91
C THR A 9 5.28 11.91 6.69
N ALA A 10 4.81 13.14 6.94
CA ALA A 10 3.54 13.38 7.62
C ALA A 10 2.34 12.86 6.81
N ILE A 11 2.31 13.10 5.50
CA ILE A 11 1.25 12.58 4.62
C ILE A 11 1.25 11.05 4.63
N MET A 12 2.41 10.41 4.50
CA MET A 12 2.51 8.95 4.56
C MET A 12 2.07 8.40 5.91
N ALA A 13 2.44 9.04 7.02
CA ALA A 13 2.02 8.65 8.37
C ALA A 13 0.51 8.76 8.55
N ILE A 14 -0.10 9.86 8.10
CA ILE A 14 -1.55 10.07 8.14
C ILE A 14 -2.27 9.02 7.28
N LEU A 15 -1.77 8.76 6.06
CA LEU A 15 -2.35 7.77 5.16
C LEU A 15 -2.33 6.37 5.77
N VAL A 16 -1.17 5.92 6.27
CA VAL A 16 -1.02 4.61 6.92
C VAL A 16 -1.91 4.53 8.16
N PHE A 17 -1.95 5.58 8.98
CA PHE A 17 -2.85 5.64 10.14
C PHE A 17 -4.31 5.46 9.73
N LEU A 18 -4.79 6.21 8.74
CA LEU A 18 -6.19 6.13 8.27
C LEU A 18 -6.54 4.74 7.72
N ILE A 19 -5.61 4.05 7.05
CA ILE A 19 -5.82 2.69 6.53
C ILE A 19 -6.20 1.72 7.65
N PHE A 20 -5.47 1.73 8.77
CA PHE A 20 -5.74 0.83 9.90
C PHE A 20 -6.87 1.36 10.80
N TYR A 21 -7.02 2.67 10.91
CA TYR A 21 -8.05 3.29 11.75
C TYR A 21 -9.46 3.10 11.20
N THR A 22 -9.60 3.02 9.86
CA THR A 22 -10.90 2.84 9.20
C THR A 22 -11.64 1.56 9.66
N PRO A 23 -11.07 0.34 9.53
CA PRO A 23 -11.76 -0.87 9.99
C PRO A 23 -11.87 -0.96 11.51
N TYR A 24 -10.96 -0.33 12.26
CA TYR A 24 -11.07 -0.22 13.71
C TYR A 24 -12.34 0.54 14.11
N LEU A 25 -12.61 1.68 13.49
CA LEU A 25 -13.85 2.44 13.71
C LEU A 25 -15.10 1.65 13.30
N ALA A 26 -15.00 0.89 12.21
CA ALA A 26 -16.10 0.07 11.74
C ALA A 26 -16.45 -1.05 12.74
N LEU A 27 -15.44 -1.71 13.31
CA LEU A 27 -15.60 -2.69 14.38
C LEU A 27 -16.12 -2.07 15.69
N ALA A 28 -15.85 -0.77 15.92
CA ALA A 28 -16.41 -0.02 17.04
C ALA A 28 -17.84 0.49 16.79
N GLY A 29 -18.42 0.26 15.60
CA GLY A 29 -19.76 0.73 15.24
C GLY A 29 -19.87 2.24 15.01
N ASN A 30 -18.76 2.92 14.71
CA ASN A 30 -18.74 4.37 14.52
C ASN A 30 -19.11 4.74 13.07
N ALA A 31 -20.11 5.61 12.88
CA ALA A 31 -20.58 6.06 11.58
C ALA A 31 -19.52 6.79 10.72
N PHE A 32 -18.46 7.32 11.35
CA PHE A 32 -17.33 7.92 10.62
C PHE A 32 -16.57 6.89 9.78
N ALA A 33 -16.66 5.59 10.10
CA ALA A 33 -16.10 4.53 9.27
C ALA A 33 -16.74 4.50 7.88
N ASP A 34 -18.05 4.71 7.77
CA ASP A 34 -18.75 4.73 6.47
C ASP A 34 -18.31 5.93 5.63
N TRP A 35 -18.01 7.07 6.27
CA TRP A 35 -17.43 8.22 5.59
C TRP A 35 -16.00 7.93 5.11
N LEU A 36 -15.18 7.24 5.91
CA LEU A 36 -13.84 6.84 5.49
C LEU A 36 -13.90 5.86 4.32
N TYR A 37 -14.76 4.83 4.35
CA TYR A 37 -14.89 3.87 3.26
C TYR A 37 -15.46 4.47 1.98
N ASN A 38 -16.44 5.36 2.07
CA ASN A 38 -17.11 5.93 0.91
C ASN A 38 -16.39 7.17 0.38
N PRO A 39 -16.60 8.41 0.86
CA PRO A 39 -15.90 9.56 0.28
C PRO A 39 -14.37 9.53 0.48
N GLY A 40 -13.86 9.08 1.62
CA GLY A 40 -12.42 9.14 1.91
C GLY A 40 -11.58 8.21 1.03
N PHE A 41 -12.01 6.95 0.95
CA PHE A 41 -11.31 5.90 0.22
C PHE A 41 -12.08 5.36 -0.98
N SER A 42 -13.19 5.93 -1.44
CA SER A 42 -13.97 5.43 -2.61
C SER A 42 -13.11 4.90 -3.76
N TRP A 43 -12.13 5.70 -4.17
CA TRP A 43 -11.19 5.38 -5.24
C TRP A 43 -10.35 4.11 -4.99
N ALA A 44 -10.06 3.78 -3.73
CA ALA A 44 -9.36 2.56 -3.30
C ALA A 44 -10.29 1.50 -2.69
N CYS A 45 -11.50 1.86 -2.29
CA CYS A 45 -12.46 0.99 -1.61
C CYS A 45 -13.08 -0.02 -2.61
N HIS A 46 -13.07 0.31 -3.90
CA HIS A 46 -13.40 -0.57 -5.02
C HIS A 46 -12.36 -1.67 -5.28
N GLN A 47 -11.46 -1.98 -4.34
CA GLN A 47 -10.59 -3.14 -4.45
C GLN A 47 -11.31 -4.43 -4.04
N LYS A 48 -11.02 -5.51 -4.75
CA LYS A 48 -11.58 -6.85 -4.49
C LYS A 48 -11.27 -7.29 -3.06
N ILE A 49 -12.25 -7.89 -2.40
CA ILE A 49 -12.06 -8.47 -1.06
C ILE A 49 -11.00 -9.60 -1.06
N SER A 50 -10.82 -10.30 -2.18
CA SER A 50 -9.78 -11.32 -2.36
C SER A 50 -8.35 -10.78 -2.28
N ARG A 51 -8.17 -9.47 -2.48
CA ARG A 51 -6.87 -8.79 -2.57
C ARG A 51 -6.55 -7.93 -1.37
N SER A 52 -7.41 -7.99 -0.36
CA SER A 52 -7.38 -7.09 0.78
C SER A 52 -7.18 -7.90 2.05
N LEU A 53 -6.57 -7.25 3.04
CA LEU A 53 -6.54 -7.74 4.41
C LEU A 53 -7.78 -7.23 5.14
N CYS A 54 -8.21 -7.98 6.16
CA CYS A 54 -9.31 -7.60 7.04
C CYS A 54 -8.80 -7.51 8.47
N MET A 55 -9.31 -6.52 9.19
CA MET A 55 -9.18 -6.48 10.65
C MET A 55 -10.38 -7.21 11.24
N PHE A 56 -10.10 -8.18 12.09
CA PHE A 56 -11.08 -8.98 12.81
C PHE A 56 -11.01 -8.66 14.30
N LYS A 57 -12.11 -8.95 14.99
CA LYS A 57 -12.19 -8.91 16.45
C LYS A 57 -12.54 -10.30 16.96
N ASP A 58 -11.67 -10.87 17.79
CA ASP A 58 -11.90 -12.18 18.40
C ASP A 58 -13.00 -12.12 19.48
N SER A 59 -13.45 -13.28 19.94
CA SER A 59 -14.44 -13.37 21.03
C SER A 59 -13.97 -12.78 22.36
N ASN A 60 -12.65 -12.62 22.55
CA ASN A 60 -12.05 -12.03 23.75
C ASN A 60 -11.90 -10.49 23.65
N GLY A 61 -12.23 -9.90 22.50
CA GLY A 61 -12.13 -8.48 22.23
C GLY A 61 -10.78 -8.01 21.67
N ASN A 62 -9.86 -8.92 21.34
CA ASN A 62 -8.58 -8.60 20.70
C ASN A 62 -8.75 -8.37 19.20
N TYR A 63 -7.97 -7.43 18.67
CA TYR A 63 -7.92 -7.15 17.23
C TYR A 63 -6.79 -7.93 16.59
N PHE A 64 -7.04 -8.52 15.44
CA PHE A 64 -6.01 -9.15 14.62
C PHE A 64 -6.26 -8.90 13.13
N ILE A 65 -5.22 -9.03 12.32
CA ILE A 65 -5.28 -8.81 10.88
C ILE A 65 -5.01 -10.14 10.19
N ALA A 66 -5.88 -10.49 9.24
CA ALA A 66 -5.75 -11.69 8.43
C ALA A 66 -6.29 -11.45 7.02
N ASP A 67 -6.16 -12.44 6.15
CA ASP A 67 -6.80 -12.39 4.84
C ASP A 67 -8.33 -12.33 4.99
N CYS A 68 -8.98 -11.46 4.23
CA CYS A 68 -10.45 -11.35 4.27
C CYS A 68 -11.16 -12.63 3.81
N ILE A 69 -10.52 -13.36 2.90
CA ILE A 69 -10.96 -14.65 2.40
C ILE A 69 -9.73 -15.55 2.27
N LYS A 70 -9.96 -16.86 2.37
CA LYS A 70 -8.92 -17.87 2.18
C LYS A 70 -8.29 -17.75 0.79
N GLN A 71 -6.96 -17.65 0.73
CA GLN A 71 -6.21 -17.53 -0.52
C GLN A 71 -5.96 -18.93 -1.10
N THR A 72 -6.50 -19.21 -2.28
CA THR A 72 -6.33 -20.51 -2.97
C THR A 72 -5.43 -20.43 -4.20
N SER A 73 -4.83 -19.26 -4.49
CA SER A 73 -4.06 -18.94 -5.71
C SER A 73 -4.82 -19.14 -7.04
N SER A 74 -6.07 -19.58 -6.97
CA SER A 74 -7.01 -19.62 -8.08
C SER A 74 -7.74 -18.29 -8.21
N TYR A 75 -8.17 -17.98 -9.43
CA TYR A 75 -8.98 -16.80 -9.67
C TYR A 75 -10.32 -16.87 -8.91
N VAL A 76 -10.63 -15.83 -8.13
CA VAL A 76 -11.88 -15.70 -7.41
C VAL A 76 -12.59 -14.43 -7.88
N GLN A 77 -13.72 -14.61 -8.59
CA GLN A 77 -14.65 -13.52 -8.92
C GLN A 77 -15.38 -13.11 -7.64
N ASN A 78 -15.02 -11.96 -7.05
CA ASN A 78 -15.73 -11.41 -5.89
C ASN A 78 -16.08 -9.95 -6.11
N ASP A 79 -17.16 -9.51 -5.46
CA ASP A 79 -17.61 -8.13 -5.50
C ASP A 79 -16.63 -7.21 -4.75
N ASN A 80 -16.24 -6.14 -5.43
CA ASN A 80 -15.34 -5.11 -4.95
C ASN A 80 -15.98 -4.24 -3.85
N ARG A 81 -17.31 -4.26 -3.71
CA ARG A 81 -18.07 -3.47 -2.73
C ARG A 81 -18.21 -4.13 -1.37
N ILE A 82 -17.79 -5.39 -1.21
CA ILE A 82 -17.86 -6.07 0.08
C ILE A 82 -16.83 -5.45 1.02
N ILE A 83 -17.32 -4.86 2.11
CA ILE A 83 -16.50 -4.24 3.18
C ILE A 83 -16.45 -5.08 4.46
N ARG A 84 -17.37 -6.03 4.63
CA ARG A 84 -17.53 -6.84 5.84
C ARG A 84 -17.50 -8.32 5.47
N THR A 85 -16.80 -9.11 6.28
CA THR A 85 -16.70 -10.57 6.13
C THR A 85 -16.82 -11.24 7.50
N THR A 86 -17.06 -12.54 7.50
CA THR A 86 -17.05 -13.38 8.71
C THR A 86 -16.13 -14.55 8.44
N ASN A 87 -15.18 -14.83 9.34
CA ASN A 87 -14.26 -15.94 9.17
C ASN A 87 -14.90 -17.30 9.57
N GLU A 88 -14.14 -18.39 9.41
CA GLU A 88 -14.59 -19.76 9.75
C GLU A 88 -14.96 -19.92 11.25
N ARG A 89 -14.51 -19.01 12.12
CA ARG A 89 -14.79 -19.00 13.57
C ARG A 89 -16.01 -18.14 13.94
N GLY A 90 -16.69 -17.54 12.97
CA GLY A 90 -17.81 -16.64 13.22
C GLY A 90 -17.40 -15.22 13.62
N GLU A 91 -16.13 -14.86 13.52
CA GLU A 91 -15.62 -13.54 13.91
C GLU A 91 -15.84 -12.54 12.77
N VAL A 92 -16.42 -11.40 13.10
CA VAL A 92 -16.70 -10.32 12.15
C VAL A 92 -15.42 -9.55 11.85
N GLY A 93 -15.15 -9.34 10.57
CA GLY A 93 -14.03 -8.54 10.11
C GLY A 93 -14.45 -7.48 9.10
N TYR A 94 -13.70 -6.37 9.11
CA TYR A 94 -13.84 -5.28 8.15
C TYR A 94 -12.58 -5.19 7.28
N LYS A 95 -12.81 -5.05 5.97
CA LYS A 95 -11.78 -4.92 4.94
C LYS A 95 -10.96 -3.66 5.18
N MET A 96 -9.65 -3.70 5.03
CA MET A 96 -8.84 -2.49 4.91
C MET A 96 -9.33 -1.66 3.71
N PRO A 97 -9.30 -0.33 3.76
CA PRO A 97 -9.85 0.51 2.69
C PRO A 97 -9.00 0.51 1.41
N VAL A 98 -7.84 -0.16 1.42
CA VAL A 98 -6.92 -0.32 0.28
C VAL A 98 -6.48 -1.79 0.17
N CYS A 99 -5.93 -2.20 -0.98
CA CYS A 99 -5.47 -3.59 -1.17
C CYS A 99 -4.20 -3.91 -0.37
N SER A 100 -3.90 -5.19 -0.15
CA SER A 100 -2.71 -5.64 0.59
C SER A 100 -1.39 -5.12 0.02
N ARG A 101 -1.32 -4.96 -1.31
CA ARG A 101 -0.18 -4.35 -2.01
C ARG A 101 0.01 -2.88 -1.62
N ASP A 102 -1.07 -2.09 -1.62
CA ASP A 102 -1.01 -0.66 -1.30
C ASP A 102 -0.64 -0.43 0.16
N ILE A 103 -1.17 -1.26 1.08
CA ILE A 103 -0.76 -1.25 2.50
C ILE A 103 0.76 -1.38 2.60
N ALA A 104 1.32 -2.36 1.88
CA ALA A 104 2.75 -2.63 1.92
C ALA A 104 3.58 -1.51 1.26
N ILE A 105 3.14 -0.94 0.13
CA ILE A 105 3.81 0.18 -0.51
C ILE A 105 3.86 1.38 0.43
N TYR A 106 2.71 1.83 0.94
CA TYR A 106 2.65 3.03 1.79
C TYR A 106 3.35 2.83 3.13
N GLY A 107 3.19 1.65 3.74
CA GLY A 107 3.89 1.28 4.96
C GLY A 107 5.41 1.28 4.77
N ALA A 108 5.90 0.66 3.70
CA ALA A 108 7.33 0.61 3.40
C ALA A 108 7.90 1.99 3.02
N MET A 109 7.15 2.83 2.29
CA MET A 109 7.53 4.22 2.01
C MET A 109 7.66 5.04 3.29
N LEU A 110 6.73 4.86 4.25
CA LEU A 110 6.81 5.53 5.55
C LEU A 110 8.05 5.08 6.33
N ILE A 111 8.28 3.76 6.41
CA ILE A 111 9.46 3.19 7.09
C ILE A 111 10.75 3.71 6.45
N ALA A 112 10.87 3.63 5.14
CA ALA A 112 12.02 4.13 4.40
C ALA A 112 12.20 5.64 4.60
N ALA A 113 11.13 6.45 4.62
CA ALA A 113 11.23 7.88 4.92
C ALA A 113 11.75 8.14 6.33
N VAL A 114 11.26 7.42 7.34
CA VAL A 114 11.73 7.54 8.74
C VAL A 114 13.19 7.12 8.88
N ILE A 115 13.62 6.07 8.17
CA ILE A 115 15.00 5.57 8.19
C ILE A 115 15.95 6.45 7.35
N TYR A 116 15.44 7.11 6.32
CA TYR A 116 16.21 7.90 5.36
C TYR A 116 17.26 8.85 5.99
N PRO A 117 16.95 9.70 6.99
CA PRO A 117 17.93 10.62 7.58
C PRO A 117 19.13 9.93 8.26
N PHE A 118 19.00 8.64 8.61
CA PHE A 118 20.11 7.84 9.17
C PHE A 118 21.00 7.24 8.08
N MET A 119 20.50 7.09 6.85
CA MET A 119 21.24 6.52 5.73
C MET A 119 21.80 7.59 4.78
N ARG A 120 21.09 8.71 4.63
CA ARG A 120 21.43 9.79 3.69
C ARG A 120 21.10 11.16 4.26
N LYS A 121 21.84 12.18 3.83
CA LYS A 121 21.54 13.56 4.18
C LYS A 121 20.28 14.04 3.45
N LEU A 122 19.47 14.83 4.14
CA LEU A 122 18.18 15.32 3.60
C LEU A 122 18.32 16.33 2.44
N ASP A 123 19.51 16.90 2.26
CA ASP A 123 19.87 17.84 1.19
C ASP A 123 20.70 17.17 0.08
N ASP A 124 20.93 15.85 0.17
CA ASP A 124 21.61 15.09 -0.85
C ASP A 124 20.85 15.19 -2.19
N LYS A 125 21.60 15.30 -3.28
CA LYS A 125 21.11 15.40 -4.66
C LYS A 125 21.56 14.21 -5.51
N ASN A 126 22.39 13.33 -4.96
CA ASN A 126 22.94 12.19 -5.65
C ASN A 126 21.85 11.10 -5.76
N VAL A 127 21.17 11.10 -6.90
CA VAL A 127 20.19 10.07 -7.22
C VAL A 127 20.94 8.75 -7.43
N PRO A 128 20.53 7.65 -6.77
CA PRO A 128 21.14 6.34 -7.02
C PRO A 128 20.99 5.92 -8.51
N PRO A 129 21.85 5.03 -9.03
CA PRO A 129 21.66 4.43 -10.34
C PRO A 129 20.25 3.88 -10.53
N SER A 130 19.60 4.13 -11.68
CA SER A 130 18.23 3.68 -11.95
C SER A 130 18.05 2.16 -11.88
N MET A 131 19.14 1.40 -12.00
CA MET A 131 19.14 -0.07 -11.90
C MET A 131 18.58 -0.57 -10.56
N TYR A 132 18.86 0.10 -9.44
CA TYR A 132 18.33 -0.35 -8.13
C TYR A 132 16.82 -0.19 -8.06
N LEU A 133 16.27 0.95 -8.52
CA LEU A 133 14.83 1.14 -8.66
C LEU A 133 14.20 0.12 -9.59
N LEU A 134 14.81 -0.15 -10.75
CA LEU A 134 14.29 -1.14 -11.69
C LEU A 134 14.26 -2.55 -11.06
N LEU A 135 15.34 -2.93 -10.37
CA LEU A 135 15.40 -4.21 -9.65
C LEU A 135 14.32 -4.30 -8.55
N ALA A 136 14.06 -3.21 -7.82
CA ALA A 136 13.00 -3.17 -6.80
C ALA A 136 11.58 -3.21 -7.42
N LEU A 137 11.41 -2.69 -8.64
CA LEU A 137 10.13 -2.69 -9.35
C LEU A 137 9.86 -3.99 -10.12
N VAL A 138 10.88 -4.81 -10.42
CA VAL A 138 10.70 -6.08 -11.14
C VAL A 138 9.73 -7.03 -10.41
N PRO A 139 9.87 -7.32 -9.09
CA PRO A 139 8.97 -8.24 -8.40
C PRO A 139 7.50 -7.81 -8.46
N ILE A 140 7.21 -6.53 -8.21
CA ILE A 140 5.84 -6.00 -8.25
C ILE A 140 5.29 -5.92 -9.69
N GLY A 141 6.16 -5.65 -10.66
CA GLY A 141 5.81 -5.64 -12.08
C GLY A 141 5.48 -7.04 -12.61
N LEU A 142 6.23 -8.06 -12.19
CA LEU A 142 5.94 -9.46 -12.54
C LEU A 142 4.65 -9.94 -11.86
N ASP A 143 4.52 -9.75 -10.55
CA ASP A 143 3.34 -10.19 -9.81
C ASP A 143 2.05 -9.48 -10.25
N GLY A 144 2.10 -8.14 -10.36
CA GLY A 144 0.97 -7.34 -10.85
C GLY A 144 0.68 -7.57 -12.32
N GLY A 145 1.71 -7.72 -13.15
CA GLY A 145 1.58 -7.96 -14.58
C GLY A 145 0.96 -9.32 -14.90
N LEU A 146 1.42 -10.40 -14.27
CA LEU A 146 0.83 -11.74 -14.43
C LEU A 146 -0.64 -11.77 -14.01
N GLN A 147 -0.97 -11.10 -12.91
CA GLN A 147 -2.36 -10.99 -12.46
C GLN A 147 -3.22 -10.21 -13.46
N LEU A 148 -2.72 -9.09 -14.00
CA LEU A 148 -3.43 -8.31 -15.01
C LEU A 148 -3.68 -9.13 -16.28
N LEU A 149 -2.69 -9.89 -16.74
CA LEU A 149 -2.83 -10.77 -17.91
C LEU A 149 -3.89 -11.85 -17.67
N SER A 150 -3.93 -12.44 -16.47
CA SER A 150 -4.97 -13.41 -16.08
C SER A 150 -6.37 -12.78 -16.09
N GLU A 151 -6.50 -11.51 -15.66
CA GLU A 151 -7.77 -10.78 -15.70
C GLU A 151 -8.22 -10.43 -17.13
N LEU A 152 -7.27 -10.24 -18.06
CA LEU A 152 -7.53 -10.02 -19.49
C LEU A 152 -7.82 -11.32 -20.26
N GLY A 153 -7.85 -12.47 -19.59
CA GLY A 153 -8.06 -13.78 -20.21
C GLY A 153 -6.83 -14.34 -20.94
N ILE A 154 -5.66 -13.71 -20.82
CA ILE A 154 -4.40 -14.17 -21.41
C ILE A 154 -3.73 -15.13 -20.42
N GLN A 155 -4.13 -16.40 -20.49
CA GLN A 155 -3.68 -17.45 -19.57
C GLN A 155 -2.48 -18.23 -20.14
N MET A 156 -1.32 -17.60 -20.23
CA MET A 156 -0.09 -18.29 -20.70
C MET A 156 0.34 -19.44 -19.77
N PHE A 157 -0.03 -19.38 -18.49
CA PHE A 157 0.31 -20.36 -17.46
C PHE A 157 -0.90 -20.79 -16.60
N GLY A 158 -2.12 -20.65 -17.13
CA GLY A 158 -3.36 -20.81 -16.38
C GLY A 158 -3.81 -19.54 -15.65
N ALA A 159 -4.92 -19.63 -14.91
CA ALA A 159 -5.45 -18.52 -14.12
C ALA A 159 -4.56 -18.28 -12.89
N TYR A 160 -3.95 -17.10 -12.79
CA TYR A 160 -3.08 -16.70 -11.67
C TYR A 160 -3.74 -15.59 -10.85
N GLU A 161 -3.90 -15.82 -9.55
CA GLU A 161 -4.26 -14.79 -8.59
C GLU A 161 -3.17 -14.70 -7.54
N SER A 162 -2.55 -13.51 -7.42
CA SER A 162 -1.51 -13.26 -6.42
C SER A 162 -2.07 -13.49 -5.01
N THR A 163 -1.25 -13.99 -4.09
CA THR A 163 -1.65 -14.09 -2.68
C THR A 163 -1.38 -12.77 -1.97
N ASN A 164 -2.14 -12.46 -0.91
CA ASN A 164 -1.89 -11.26 -0.11
C ASN A 164 -0.44 -11.17 0.42
N LEU A 165 0.18 -12.30 0.76
CA LEU A 165 1.57 -12.34 1.18
C LEU A 165 2.52 -11.87 0.06
N ILE A 166 2.37 -12.41 -1.16
CA ILE A 166 3.18 -12.00 -2.31
C ILE A 166 2.96 -10.53 -2.64
N ARG A 167 1.71 -10.06 -2.60
CA ARG A 167 1.35 -8.65 -2.78
C ARG A 167 2.05 -7.75 -1.77
N MET A 168 2.10 -8.17 -0.50
CA MET A 168 2.78 -7.43 0.55
C MET A 168 4.30 -7.41 0.33
N VAL A 169 4.91 -8.55 0.02
CA VAL A 169 6.37 -8.62 -0.18
C VAL A 169 6.80 -7.77 -1.38
N THR A 170 6.16 -7.96 -2.52
CA THR A 170 6.47 -7.21 -3.74
C THR A 170 6.17 -5.71 -3.60
N GLY A 171 5.04 -5.37 -2.96
CA GLY A 171 4.67 -3.99 -2.62
C GLY A 171 5.67 -3.33 -1.68
N ALA A 172 6.12 -4.03 -0.64
CA ALA A 172 7.08 -3.49 0.33
C ALA A 172 8.45 -3.22 -0.29
N ILE A 173 8.96 -4.13 -1.13
CA ILE A 173 10.23 -3.93 -1.85
C ILE A 173 10.18 -2.66 -2.70
N ALA A 174 9.13 -2.52 -3.51
CA ALA A 174 8.94 -1.35 -4.35
C ALA A 174 8.77 -0.07 -3.51
N GLY A 175 7.92 -0.10 -2.48
CA GLY A 175 7.64 1.04 -1.62
C GLY A 175 8.86 1.52 -0.83
N PHE A 176 9.70 0.60 -0.35
CA PHE A 176 10.90 0.94 0.42
C PHE A 176 11.94 1.70 -0.42
N GLU A 177 12.08 1.33 -1.70
CA GLU A 177 13.08 1.95 -2.58
C GLU A 177 12.70 3.38 -2.98
N LEU A 178 11.40 3.69 -3.10
CA LEU A 178 10.91 4.96 -3.66
C LEU A 178 11.44 6.22 -2.95
N PRO A 179 11.44 6.35 -1.61
CA PRO A 179 11.96 7.54 -0.93
C PRO A 179 13.43 7.86 -1.26
N PHE A 180 14.25 6.84 -1.55
CA PHE A 180 15.65 7.01 -1.94
C PHE A 180 15.85 7.67 -3.30
N TYR A 181 14.80 7.73 -4.12
CA TYR A 181 14.78 8.49 -5.37
C TYR A 181 13.99 9.79 -5.24
N ILE A 182 12.84 9.77 -4.55
CA ILE A 182 11.95 10.93 -4.42
C ILE A 182 12.69 12.13 -3.80
N PHE A 183 13.40 11.93 -2.69
CA PHE A 183 14.09 13.02 -2.00
C PHE A 183 15.26 13.63 -2.77
N PRO A 184 16.26 12.85 -3.25
CA PRO A 184 17.37 13.44 -3.99
C PRO A 184 16.95 14.04 -5.33
N LEU A 185 15.96 13.44 -6.00
CA LEU A 185 15.42 13.97 -7.26
C LEU A 185 14.73 15.32 -7.03
N TRP A 186 13.92 15.44 -5.97
CA TRP A 186 13.32 16.70 -5.57
C TRP A 186 14.38 17.77 -5.28
N ASN A 187 15.42 17.43 -4.53
CA ASN A 187 16.51 18.34 -4.21
C ASN A 187 17.26 18.78 -5.47
N TYR A 188 17.56 17.87 -6.39
CA TYR A 188 18.20 18.15 -7.67
C TYR A 188 17.39 19.15 -8.52
N TYR A 189 16.10 18.89 -8.75
CA TYR A 189 15.26 19.79 -9.55
C TYR A 189 15.03 21.13 -8.87
N ARG A 190 14.89 21.15 -7.54
CA ARG A 190 14.72 22.39 -6.78
C ARG A 190 15.94 23.30 -6.92
N THR A 191 17.17 22.76 -6.90
CA THR A 191 18.36 23.58 -7.09
C THR A 191 18.51 24.05 -8.52
N LYS A 192 18.31 23.16 -9.51
CA LYS A 192 18.36 23.51 -10.94
C LYS A 192 17.39 24.65 -11.29
N LYS A 193 16.17 24.64 -10.71
CA LYS A 193 15.19 25.72 -10.90
C LYS A 193 15.60 27.04 -10.25
N LYS A 194 16.31 27.01 -9.13
CA LYS A 194 16.84 28.23 -8.48
C LYS A 194 17.95 28.85 -9.33
N ASP A 195 18.84 28.04 -9.89
CA ASP A 195 19.96 28.52 -10.69
C ASP A 195 19.46 29.18 -11.98
N LYS A 196 18.46 28.58 -12.65
CA LYS A 196 17.80 29.18 -13.81
C LYS A 196 17.08 30.51 -13.56
N LYS A 197 16.71 30.82 -12.31
CA LYS A 197 16.05 32.10 -11.96
C LYS A 197 17.06 33.21 -11.62
N LYS A 198 18.32 32.85 -11.41
CA LYS A 198 19.40 33.79 -11.08
C LYS A 198 20.14 34.28 -12.32
N ASN A 199 20.03 33.53 -13.42
CA ASN A 199 20.48 33.91 -14.75
C ASN A 199 19.32 34.52 -15.53
#